data_AF-A0A453GZE4-F1
#
_entry.id   AF-A0A453GZE4-F1
#
_cell.length_a   1.000
_cell.length_b   1.000
_cell.length_c   1.000
_cell.angle_alpha   90.00
_cell.angle_beta   90.00
_cell.angle_gamma   90.00
#
_symmetry.space_group_name_H-M   'P 1'
#
loop_
_entity.id
_entity.type
_entity.pdbx_description
1 polymer ?
#
loop_
_entity_poly.entity_id
_entity_poly.type
_entity_poly.pdbx_seq_one_letter_code
_entity_poly.pdbx_strand_id
1 'polypeptide(L)'
;EEGVNITANSLHPGSILTNLLRNRGIIYAIERTLGKLLLKNIQQGAATQCYLALHPDAKGVSGKYWCDSNLYEPSDKAKDAELGKKLWDYTLDLVA
;
A
#
# COMPACT_ATOMS: atom_id res chain seq x y z
N GLU A 1 5.76 -25.38 14.22
CA GLU A 1 6.44 -24.21 13.61
C GLU A 1 6.70 -23.22 14.72
N GLU A 2 7.96 -22.88 14.98
CA GLU A 2 8.30 -21.82 15.92
C GLU A 2 7.69 -20.52 15.40
N GLY A 3 6.77 -19.93 16.18
CA GLY A 3 6.02 -18.75 15.78
C GLY A 3 6.95 -17.55 15.65
N VAL A 4 7.42 -17.30 14.43
CA VAL A 4 8.16 -16.07 14.12
C VAL A 4 7.21 -14.89 14.27
N ASN A 5 7.62 -13.86 15.01
CA ASN A 5 6.83 -12.66 15.24
C ASN A 5 6.80 -11.79 13.96
N ILE A 6 6.08 -12.26 12.95
CA ILE A 6 5.91 -11.61 11.66
C ILE A 6 4.55 -10.91 11.64
N THR A 7 4.55 -9.65 11.25
CA THR A 7 3.34 -8.91 10.91
C THR A 7 3.26 -8.73 9.40
N ALA A 8 2.04 -8.80 8.86
CA ALA A 8 1.76 -8.55 7.45
C ALA A 8 0.61 -7.55 7.37
N ASN A 9 0.88 -6.37 6.82
CA ASN A 9 -0.12 -5.32 6.63
C ASN A 9 -0.05 -4.80 5.20
N SER A 10 -1.14 -4.18 4.77
CA SER A 10 -1.21 -3.43 3.52
C SER A 10 -1.29 -1.94 3.81
N LEU A 11 -0.86 -1.11 2.87
CA LEU A 11 -0.94 0.34 3.01
C LEU A 11 -1.11 1.04 1.67
N HIS A 12 -1.65 2.25 1.73
CA HIS A 12 -1.64 3.20 0.62
C HIS A 12 -0.75 4.39 0.98
N PRO A 13 0.23 4.74 0.13
CA PRO A 13 1.20 5.79 0.44
C PRO A 13 0.63 7.21 0.22
N GLY A 14 -0.59 7.29 -0.30
CA GLY A 14 -1.19 8.50 -0.84
C GLY A 14 -0.78 8.71 -2.29
N SER A 15 -1.36 9.74 -2.91
CA SER A 15 -1.01 10.12 -4.28
C SER A 15 0.29 10.93 -4.25
N ILE A 16 1.37 10.37 -4.80
CA ILE A 16 2.71 10.95 -4.78
C ILE A 16 3.13 11.28 -6.21
N LEU A 17 3.75 12.43 -6.39
CA LEU A 17 4.35 12.81 -7.66
C LEU A 17 5.55 11.88 -7.97
N THR A 18 5.34 10.88 -8.83
CA THR A 18 6.35 9.88 -9.21
C THR A 18 6.37 9.67 -10.72
N ASN A 19 7.29 8.83 -11.21
CA ASN A 19 7.34 8.47 -12.63
C ASN A 19 6.39 7.32 -13.02
N LEU A 20 5.46 6.92 -12.14
CA LEU A 20 4.55 5.80 -12.40
C LEU A 20 3.63 6.08 -13.60
N LEU A 21 3.16 7.33 -13.74
CA LEU A 21 2.27 7.74 -14.81
C LEU A 21 2.99 8.24 -16.07
N ARG A 22 4.32 8.09 -16.19
CA ARG A 22 5.12 8.63 -17.31
C ARG A 22 4.61 8.27 -18.72
N ASN A 23 3.96 7.11 -18.85
CA ASN A 23 3.42 6.61 -20.13
C ASN A 23 1.91 6.87 -20.29
N ARG A 24 1.32 7.76 -19.48
CA ARG A 24 -0.12 8.07 -19.47
C ARG A 24 -0.46 9.38 -20.20
N GLY A 25 0.39 9.81 -21.13
CA GLY A 25 0.12 10.93 -22.05
C GLY A 25 -0.34 12.21 -21.33
N ILE A 26 -1.59 12.61 -21.57
CA ILE A 26 -2.17 13.83 -20.98
C ILE A 26 -2.22 13.82 -19.45
N ILE A 27 -2.41 12.65 -18.83
CA ILE A 27 -2.43 12.52 -17.37
C ILE A 27 -1.05 12.87 -16.80
N TYR A 28 0.02 12.40 -17.45
CA TYR A 28 1.38 12.73 -17.05
C TYR A 28 1.67 14.23 -17.19
N ALA A 29 1.18 14.86 -18.26
CA ALA A 29 1.33 16.30 -18.45
C ALA A 29 0.64 17.08 -17.33
N ILE A 30 -0.61 16.74 -17.00
CA ILE A 30 -1.37 17.37 -15.90
C ILE A 30 -0.66 17.16 -14.56
N GLU A 31 -0.20 15.94 -14.28
CA GLU A 31 0.51 15.60 -13.04
C GLU A 31 1.81 16.41 -12.90
N ARG A 32 2.59 16.60 -13.98
CA ARG A 32 3.81 17.41 -13.91
C ARG A 32 3.55 18.90 -13.73
N THR A 33 2.43 19.41 -14.25
CA THR A 33 2.07 20.82 -14.14
C THR A 33 1.43 21.16 -12.80
N LEU A 34 0.48 20.33 -12.33
CA LEU A 34 -0.34 20.62 -11.14
C LEU A 34 0.01 19.74 -9.94
N GLY A 35 0.70 18.63 -10.15
CA GLY A 35 0.91 17.62 -9.12
C GLY A 35 1.75 18.11 -7.94
N LYS A 36 2.68 19.06 -8.13
CA LYS A 36 3.42 19.65 -7.00
C LYS A 36 2.53 20.40 -6.01
N LEU A 37 1.35 20.85 -6.43
CA LEU A 37 0.41 21.58 -5.59
C LEU A 37 -0.62 20.66 -4.89
N LEU A 38 -0.91 19.50 -5.50
CA LEU A 38 -2.01 18.62 -5.11
C LEU A 38 -1.56 17.25 -4.58
N LEU A 39 -0.34 16.82 -4.92
CA LEU A 39 0.19 15.50 -4.57
C LEU A 39 1.25 15.63 -3.48
N LYS A 40 1.43 14.51 -2.77
CA LYS A 40 2.48 14.37 -1.77
C LYS A 40 3.85 14.38 -2.43
N ASN A 41 4.84 14.89 -1.67
CA ASN A 41 6.24 14.65 -1.97
C ASN A 41 6.67 13.22 -1.53
N ILE A 42 7.90 12.85 -1.86
CA ILE A 42 8.42 11.50 -1.58
C ILE A 42 8.44 11.20 -0.08
N GLN A 43 8.85 12.16 0.75
CA GLN A 43 8.96 11.98 2.20
C GLN A 43 7.58 11.74 2.84
N GLN A 44 6.59 12.55 2.48
CA GLN A 44 5.19 12.37 2.90
C GLN A 44 4.63 11.03 2.40
N GLY A 45 5.01 10.64 1.20
CA GLY A 45 4.62 9.38 0.58
C GLY A 45 5.23 8.13 1.22
N ALA A 46 6.41 8.25 1.84
CA ALA A 46 7.09 7.16 2.53
C ALA A 46 6.68 7.04 4.01
N ALA A 47 5.99 8.05 4.55
CA ALA A 47 5.73 8.17 5.98
C ALA A 47 4.98 6.95 6.56
N THR A 48 3.95 6.45 5.86
CA THR A 48 3.16 5.30 6.34
C THR A 48 3.98 4.01 6.35
N GLN A 49 4.82 3.78 5.35
CA GLN A 49 5.74 2.64 5.27
C GLN A 49 6.73 2.66 6.44
N CYS A 50 7.36 3.82 6.68
CA CYS A 50 8.28 4.00 7.80
C CYS A 50 7.57 3.83 9.15
N TYR A 51 6.35 4.34 9.29
CA TYR A 51 5.55 4.18 10.51
C TYR A 51 5.27 2.71 10.80
N LEU A 52 4.80 1.94 9.82
CA LEU A 52 4.52 0.51 9.99
C LEU A 52 5.79 -0.30 10.29
N ALA A 53 6.92 0.08 9.70
CA ALA A 53 8.18 -0.63 9.88
C ALA A 53 8.86 -0.34 11.23
N LEU A 54 8.69 0.87 11.78
CA LEU A 54 9.56 1.38 12.86
C LEU A 54 8.80 1.88 14.09
N HIS A 55 7.54 2.29 13.97
CA HIS A 55 6.84 2.95 15.08
C HIS A 55 6.32 1.93 16.11
N PRO A 56 6.54 2.15 17.43
CA PRO A 56 6.08 1.25 18.48
C PRO A 56 4.58 0.96 18.44
N ASP A 57 3.76 1.95 18.08
CA ASP A 57 2.30 1.79 17.99
C ASP A 57 1.85 0.83 16.88
N ALA A 58 2.69 0.61 15.86
CA ALA A 58 2.41 -0.38 14.82
C ALA A 58 2.87 -1.79 15.21
N LYS A 59 3.63 -1.93 16.31
CA LYS A 59 4.21 -3.21 16.74
C LYS A 59 3.11 -4.22 17.06
N GLY A 60 3.22 -5.40 16.45
CA GLY A 60 2.29 -6.50 16.65
C GLY A 60 0.93 -6.33 15.93
N VAL A 61 0.67 -5.19 15.30
CA VAL A 61 -0.52 -5.03 14.47
C VAL A 61 -0.31 -5.78 13.16
N SER A 62 -1.23 -6.65 12.78
CA SER A 62 -1.17 -7.47 11.56
C SER A 62 -2.56 -7.59 10.91
N GLY A 63 -2.59 -7.86 9.60
CA GLY A 63 -3.81 -8.04 8.82
C GLY A 63 -4.62 -6.77 8.61
N LYS A 64 -4.01 -5.58 8.77
CA LYS A 64 -4.69 -4.29 8.62
C LYS A 64 -4.31 -3.55 7.34
N TYR A 65 -5.14 -2.60 6.97
CA TYR A 65 -4.92 -1.65 5.89
C TYR A 65 -4.69 -0.25 6.47
N TRP A 66 -3.67 0.43 5.97
CA TRP A 66 -3.23 1.72 6.50
C TRP A 66 -3.19 2.79 5.40
N CYS A 67 -3.54 4.03 5.76
CA CYS A 67 -3.34 5.20 4.93
C CYS A 67 -3.03 6.40 5.83
N ASP A 68 -2.12 7.28 5.43
CA ASP A 68 -1.72 8.45 6.22
C ASP A 68 -1.30 8.10 7.66
N SER A 69 -0.63 6.94 7.84
CA SER A 69 -0.22 6.40 9.14
C SER A 69 -1.38 6.14 10.12
N ASN A 70 -2.60 5.98 9.61
CA ASN A 70 -3.79 5.62 10.35
C ASN A 70 -4.40 4.33 9.81
N LEU A 71 -5.20 3.65 10.62
CA LEU A 71 -5.99 2.49 10.19
C LEU A 71 -7.15 2.95 9.31
N TYR A 72 -7.37 2.24 8.20
CA TYR A 72 -8.47 2.51 7.28
C TYR A 72 -9.25 1.22 6.99
N GLU A 73 -10.54 1.37 6.73
CA GLU A 73 -11.39 0.28 6.31
C GLU A 73 -11.12 -0.06 4.83
N PRO A 74 -10.70 -1.29 4.50
CA PRO A 74 -10.47 -1.68 3.12
C PRO A 74 -11.79 -1.97 2.40
N SER A 75 -11.74 -2.05 1.07
CA SER A 75 -12.91 -2.41 0.26
C SER A 75 -13.47 -3.79 0.62
N ASP A 76 -14.76 -4.04 0.33
CA ASP A 76 -15.39 -5.34 0.61
C ASP A 76 -14.70 -6.51 -0.09
N LYS A 77 -14.21 -6.31 -1.32
CA LYS A 77 -13.43 -7.32 -2.04
C LYS A 77 -12.12 -7.67 -1.34
N ALA A 78 -11.48 -6.71 -0.67
CA ALA A 78 -10.24 -6.95 0.06
C ALA A 78 -10.47 -7.71 1.39
N LYS A 79 -11.72 -7.78 1.86
CA LYS A 79 -12.13 -8.54 3.06
C LYS A 79 -12.62 -9.95 2.71
N ASP A 80 -12.73 -10.29 1.43
CA ASP A 80 -13.16 -11.60 0.96
C ASP A 80 -12.00 -12.61 1.07
N ALA A 81 -12.04 -13.41 2.14
CA ALA A 81 -11.04 -14.43 2.41
C ALA A 81 -11.04 -15.57 1.37
N GLU A 82 -12.20 -15.89 0.79
CA GLU A 82 -12.28 -16.94 -0.24
C GLU A 82 -11.64 -16.49 -1.54
N LEU A 83 -11.89 -15.23 -1.95
CA LEU A 83 -11.23 -14.64 -3.10
C LEU A 83 -9.71 -14.52 -2.87
N GLY A 84 -9.30 -14.12 -1.67
CA GLY A 84 -7.89 -14.08 -1.29
C GLY A 84 -7.21 -15.45 -1.42
N LYS A 85 -7.86 -16.52 -0.93
CA LYS A 85 -7.35 -17.90 -1.07
C LYS A 85 -7.27 -18.33 -2.53
N LYS A 86 -8.30 -18.07 -3.33
CA LYS A 86 -8.30 -18.40 -4.78
C LYS A 86 -7.15 -17.72 -5.51
N LEU A 87 -6.88 -16.45 -5.21
CA LEU A 87 -5.76 -15.71 -5.78
C LEU A 87 -4.41 -16.29 -5.37
N TRP A 88 -4.26 -16.68 -4.10
CA TRP A 88 -3.04 -17.31 -3.59
C TRP A 88 -2.74 -18.63 -4.30
N ASP A 89 -3.72 -19.54 -4.35
CA ASP A 89 -3.58 -20.85 -4.98
C ASP A 89 -3.23 -20.71 -6.48
N TYR A 90 -3.96 -19.84 -7.20
CA TYR A 90 -3.67 -19.55 -8.60
C TYR A 90 -2.27 -18.97 -8.81
N THR A 91 -1.83 -18.08 -7.91
CA THR A 91 -0.50 -17.47 -8.02
C THR A 91 0.60 -18.50 -7.78
N LEU A 92 0.43 -19.41 -6.82
CA LEU A 92 1.35 -20.52 -6.60
C LEU A 92 1.48 -21.40 -7.85
N ASP A 93 0.36 -21.76 -8.48
CA ASP A 93 0.38 -22.55 -9.72
C ASP A 93 1.05 -21.80 -10.89
N LEU A 94 0.94 -20.47 -10.94
CA LEU A 94 1.50 -19.65 -12.01
C LEU A 94 3.02 -19.45 -11.89
N VAL A 95 3.55 -19.41 -10.67
CA VAL A 95 4.97 -19.11 -10.41
C VAL A 95 5.84 -20.34 -10.11
N ALA A 96 5.22 -21.51 -9.94
CA ALA A 96 5.91 -22.79 -9.78
C ALA A 96 6.59 -23.24 -11.09
#